data_AF-A0A957R9X0-F1
#
_entry.id   AF-A0A957R9X0-F1
#
_cell.length_a   1.000
_cell.length_b   1.000
_cell.length_c   1.000
_cell.angle_alpha   90.00
_cell.angle_beta   90.00
_cell.angle_gamma   90.00
#
_symmetry.space_group_name_H-M   'P 1'
#
loop_
_entity.id
_entity.type
_entity.pdbx_description
1 polymer ?
#
loop_
_entity_poly.entity_id
_entity_poly.type
_entity_poly.pdbx_seq_one_letter_code
_entity_poly.pdbx_strand_id
1 'polypeptide(L)'
;NGMSIPVYLTAQADEFGGPISCGGFALIGGEDIGKVVIEAIGSSPAVLLKNHGVFTVGASAKAALKAAVMVEDVAATVWLALQIGQPDRIADEDVAKLHYRYTHVYGQ
;
A
#
# COMPACT_ATOMS: atom_id res chain seq x y z
N ASN A 1 -9.01 -10.07 9.74
CA ASN A 1 -7.78 -9.94 10.54
C ASN A 1 -7.02 -8.62 10.40
N GLY A 2 -7.50 -7.61 9.64
CA GLY A 2 -6.89 -6.26 9.62
C GLY A 2 -5.38 -6.28 9.32
N MET A 3 -4.97 -6.97 8.26
CA MET A 3 -3.56 -7.26 7.98
C MET A 3 -3.02 -6.27 6.93
N SER A 4 -1.81 -5.76 7.17
CA SER A 4 -1.02 -5.09 6.14
C SER A 4 -0.64 -6.07 5.02
N ILE A 5 -0.39 -5.57 3.81
CA ILE A 5 0.11 -6.37 2.68
C ILE A 5 1.65 -6.25 2.64
N PRO A 6 2.41 -7.31 2.97
CA PRO A 6 3.87 -7.31 2.86
C PRO A 6 4.33 -7.14 1.42
N VAL A 7 5.60 -6.79 1.22
CA VAL A 7 6.16 -6.58 -0.12
C VAL A 7 6.57 -7.89 -0.77
N TYR A 8 5.80 -8.30 -1.77
CA TYR A 8 6.05 -9.53 -2.55
C TYR A 8 6.34 -9.27 -4.03
N LEU A 9 6.00 -8.07 -4.53
CA LEU A 9 6.10 -7.72 -5.94
C LEU A 9 7.00 -6.50 -6.13
N THR A 10 7.79 -6.46 -7.20
CA THR A 10 8.65 -5.31 -7.51
C THR A 10 7.84 -4.05 -7.85
N ALA A 11 6.69 -4.21 -8.53
CA ALA A 11 5.78 -3.09 -8.80
C ALA A 11 5.19 -2.48 -7.51
N GLN A 12 4.97 -3.31 -6.49
CA GLN A 12 4.56 -2.85 -5.16
C GLN A 12 5.69 -2.06 -4.49
N ALA A 13 6.93 -2.55 -4.57
CA ALA A 13 8.09 -1.84 -4.04
C ALA A 13 8.30 -0.48 -4.74
N ASP A 14 8.22 -0.45 -6.07
CA ASP A 14 8.37 0.76 -6.88
C ASP A 14 7.37 1.85 -6.45
N GLU A 15 6.08 1.51 -6.30
CA GLU A 15 5.03 2.50 -5.97
C GLU A 15 4.97 2.87 -4.50
N PHE A 16 5.00 1.88 -3.60
CA PHE A 16 4.65 2.08 -2.20
C PHE A 16 5.86 2.24 -1.27
N GLY A 17 7.06 1.85 -1.71
CA GLY A 17 8.29 1.94 -0.93
C GLY A 17 8.32 1.07 0.34
N GLY A 18 7.36 0.17 0.50
CA GLY A 18 7.17 -0.63 1.70
C GLY A 18 5.84 -1.39 1.67
N PRO A 19 5.49 -2.07 2.78
CA PRO A 19 4.20 -2.73 2.93
C PRO A 19 3.04 -1.73 2.78
N ILE A 20 1.89 -2.21 2.28
CA ILE A 20 0.65 -1.42 2.33
C ILE A 20 0.05 -1.63 3.72
N SER A 21 0.18 -0.64 4.59
CA SER A 21 -0.27 -0.71 5.99
C SER A 21 -1.77 -0.91 6.12
N CYS A 22 -2.22 -1.62 7.16
CA CYS A 22 -3.62 -1.68 7.56
C CYS A 22 -3.82 -0.98 8.91
N GLY A 23 -4.50 0.18 8.88
CA GLY A 23 -4.96 0.91 10.05
C GLY A 23 -6.14 0.24 10.76
N GLY A 24 -6.44 0.72 11.96
CA GLY A 24 -7.53 0.25 12.81
C GLY A 24 -8.93 0.48 12.21
N PHE A 25 -9.94 0.02 12.94
CA PHE A 25 -11.34 0.31 12.63
C PHE A 25 -11.74 1.66 13.22
N ALA A 26 -12.50 2.45 12.47
CA ALA A 26 -13.17 3.65 12.94
C ALA A 26 -14.60 3.69 12.38
N LEU A 27 -15.53 4.30 13.12
CA LEU A 27 -16.89 4.52 12.65
C LEU A 27 -16.91 5.62 11.56
N ILE A 28 -17.76 5.43 10.56
CA ILE A 28 -17.96 6.40 9.47
C ILE A 28 -18.76 7.60 10.00
N GLY A 29 -18.42 8.80 9.55
CA GLY A 29 -19.19 10.03 9.80
C GLY A 29 -18.50 11.05 10.72
N GLY A 30 -17.24 10.83 11.09
CA GLY A 30 -16.45 11.77 11.90
C GLY A 30 -14.98 11.86 11.45
N GLU A 31 -14.20 12.65 12.18
CA GLU A 31 -12.78 12.90 11.90
C GLU A 31 -11.88 11.69 12.19
N ASP A 32 -12.39 10.67 12.90
CA ASP A 32 -11.59 9.55 13.37
C ASP A 32 -11.02 8.71 12.23
N ILE A 33 -11.71 8.62 11.08
CA ILE A 33 -11.15 7.99 9.87
C ILE A 33 -9.88 8.72 9.43
N GLY A 34 -9.91 10.06 9.41
CA GLY A 34 -8.76 10.88 9.02
C GLY A 34 -7.57 10.67 9.96
N LYS A 35 -7.82 10.56 11.27
CA LYS A 35 -6.77 10.26 12.27
C LYS A 35 -6.14 8.90 12.02
N VAL A 36 -6.95 7.85 11.84
CA VAL A 36 -6.43 6.50 11.57
C VAL A 36 -5.63 6.46 10.27
N VAL A 37 -6.07 7.18 9.23
CA VAL A 37 -5.32 7.27 7.96
C VAL A 37 -3.95 7.89 8.20
N ILE A 38 -3.87 9.06 8.86
CA ILE A 38 -2.61 9.77 9.11
C ILE A 38 -1.66 8.93 9.97
N GLU A 39 -2.18 8.25 11.00
CA GLU A 39 -1.39 7.40 11.89
C GLU A 39 -0.80 6.17 11.20
N ALA A 40 -1.50 5.61 10.20
CA ALA A 40 -1.13 4.33 9.59
C ALA A 40 -0.43 4.44 8.22
N ILE A 41 -0.67 5.51 7.46
CA ILE A 41 -0.22 5.62 6.05
C ILE A 41 1.31 5.79 5.91
N GLY A 42 1.97 6.43 6.89
CA GLY A 42 3.40 6.66 6.86
C GLY A 42 3.84 7.46 5.62
N SER A 43 4.88 6.99 4.93
CA SER A 43 5.37 7.58 3.67
C SER A 43 4.76 6.97 2.41
N SER A 44 3.86 5.99 2.54
CA SER A 44 3.23 5.32 1.40
C SER A 44 2.12 6.19 0.80
N PRO A 45 1.83 6.12 -0.50
CA PRO A 45 0.64 6.77 -1.07
C PRO A 45 -0.67 6.04 -0.75
N ALA A 46 -0.65 4.94 0.02
CA ALA A 46 -1.82 4.12 0.28
C ALA A 46 -1.87 3.50 1.69
N VAL A 47 -3.10 3.33 2.20
CA VAL A 47 -3.38 2.63 3.45
C VAL A 47 -4.70 1.88 3.35
N LEU A 48 -4.76 0.68 3.93
CA LEU A 48 -5.99 -0.06 4.16
C LEU A 48 -6.57 0.29 5.52
N LEU A 49 -7.88 0.29 5.66
CA LEU A 49 -8.54 0.40 6.97
C LEU A 49 -9.32 -0.88 7.26
N LYS A 50 -9.10 -1.43 8.46
CA LYS A 50 -9.76 -2.66 8.90
C LYS A 50 -11.28 -2.52 8.79
N ASN A 51 -11.89 -3.47 8.07
CA ASN A 51 -13.35 -3.53 7.83
C ASN A 51 -13.94 -2.33 7.08
N HIS A 52 -13.13 -1.57 6.33
CA HIS A 52 -13.59 -0.41 5.56
C HIS A 52 -13.19 -0.48 4.08
N GLY A 53 -11.89 -0.40 3.77
CA GLY A 53 -11.42 -0.33 2.38
C GLY A 53 -10.07 0.36 2.27
N VAL A 54 -9.79 0.98 1.12
CA VAL A 54 -8.52 1.66 0.81
C VAL A 54 -8.68 3.18 0.84
N PHE A 55 -7.64 3.86 1.31
CA PHE A 55 -7.41 5.30 1.11
C PHE A 55 -6.10 5.50 0.37
N THR A 56 -6.09 6.38 -0.63
CA THR A 56 -4.88 6.75 -1.37
C THR A 56 -4.74 8.25 -1.52
N VAL A 57 -3.49 8.70 -1.63
CA VAL A 57 -3.10 10.10 -1.81
C VAL A 57 -2.08 10.21 -2.93
N GLY A 58 -1.94 11.41 -3.50
CA GLY A 58 -0.94 11.69 -4.54
C GLY A 58 -0.95 13.15 -4.96
N ALA A 59 0.09 13.57 -5.68
CA ALA A 59 0.25 14.95 -6.16
C ALA A 59 -0.83 15.39 -7.15
N SER A 60 -1.63 14.45 -7.68
CA SER A 60 -2.79 14.71 -8.51
C SER A 60 -3.85 13.63 -8.29
N ALA A 61 -5.10 13.91 -8.69
CA ALA A 61 -6.16 12.90 -8.69
C ALA A 61 -5.79 11.66 -9.51
N LYS A 62 -5.06 11.83 -10.62
CA LYS A 62 -4.56 10.72 -11.45
C LYS A 62 -3.54 9.86 -10.69
N ALA A 63 -2.63 10.48 -9.93
CA ALA A 63 -1.66 9.76 -9.11
C ALA A 63 -2.34 8.99 -7.97
N ALA A 64 -3.29 9.62 -7.27
CA ALA A 64 -4.07 8.95 -6.22
C ALA A 64 -4.88 7.75 -6.77
N LEU A 65 -5.49 7.91 -7.95
CA LEU A 65 -6.22 6.84 -8.62
C LEU A 65 -5.29 5.69 -9.05
N LYS A 66 -4.11 6.00 -9.59
CA LYS A 66 -3.10 4.99 -9.93
C LYS A 66 -2.73 4.16 -8.69
N ALA A 67 -2.43 4.82 -7.57
CA ALA A 67 -2.12 4.14 -6.32
C ALA A 67 -3.29 3.22 -5.89
N ALA A 68 -4.54 3.68 -5.99
CA ALA A 68 -5.71 2.87 -5.62
C ALA A 68 -5.84 1.61 -6.48
N VAL A 69 -5.66 1.74 -7.81
CA VAL A 69 -5.68 0.60 -8.73
C VAL A 69 -4.55 -0.38 -8.44
N MET A 70 -3.35 0.12 -8.16
CA MET A 70 -2.20 -0.73 -7.82
C MET A 70 -2.39 -1.44 -6.47
N VAL A 71 -3.02 -0.81 -5.47
CA VAL A 71 -3.34 -1.49 -4.19
C VAL A 71 -4.25 -2.68 -4.44
N GLU A 72 -5.30 -2.52 -5.26
CA GLU A 72 -6.25 -3.60 -5.56
C GLU A 72 -5.58 -4.75 -6.31
N ASP A 73 -4.77 -4.44 -7.33
CA ASP A 73 -4.02 -5.45 -8.10
C ASP A 73 -3.05 -6.24 -7.23
N VAL A 74 -2.30 -5.54 -6.37
CA VAL A 74 -1.40 -6.15 -5.38
C VAL A 74 -2.19 -7.00 -4.38
N ALA A 75 -3.30 -6.48 -3.84
CA ALA A 75 -4.11 -7.19 -2.86
C ALA A 75 -4.69 -8.50 -3.44
N ALA A 76 -5.24 -8.45 -4.65
CA ALA A 76 -5.76 -9.62 -5.34
C ALA A 76 -4.65 -10.64 -5.65
N THR A 77 -3.51 -10.18 -6.17
CA THR A 77 -2.36 -11.05 -6.49
C THR A 77 -1.82 -11.73 -5.25
N VAL A 78 -1.60 -10.98 -4.17
CA VAL A 78 -1.08 -11.52 -2.90
C VAL A 78 -2.10 -12.46 -2.26
N TRP A 79 -3.38 -12.12 -2.29
CA TRP A 79 -4.45 -12.99 -1.80
C TRP A 79 -4.43 -14.35 -2.51
N LEU A 80 -4.33 -14.35 -3.85
CA LEU A 80 -4.25 -15.57 -4.65
C LEU A 80 -2.97 -16.38 -4.34
N ALA A 81 -1.82 -15.72 -4.24
CA ALA A 81 -0.56 -16.38 -3.93
C ALA A 81 -0.60 -17.07 -2.55
N LEU A 82 -1.22 -16.43 -1.56
CA LEU A 82 -1.45 -16.98 -0.21
C LEU A 82 -2.35 -18.23 -0.19
N GLN A 83 -3.18 -18.45 -1.22
CA GLN A 83 -3.97 -19.68 -1.32
C GLN A 83 -3.12 -20.89 -1.69
N ILE A 84 -1.96 -20.67 -2.31
CA ILE A 84 -1.05 -21.73 -2.79
C ILE A 84 0.04 -22.00 -1.74
N GLY A 85 0.51 -20.96 -1.06
CA GLY A 85 1.54 -21.07 -0.03
C GLY A 85 1.98 -19.69 0.46
N GLN A 86 3.10 -19.63 1.18
CA GLN A 86 3.66 -18.37 1.66
C GLN A 86 4.67 -17.83 0.63
N PRO A 87 4.41 -16.69 -0.04
CA PRO A 87 5.40 -16.10 -0.95
C PRO A 87 6.60 -15.55 -0.18
N ASP A 88 7.76 -15.52 -0.83
CA ASP A 88 8.98 -14.92 -0.29
C ASP A 88 8.90 -13.40 -0.33
N ARG A 89 9.22 -12.76 0.80
CA ARG A 89 9.25 -11.30 0.90
C ARG A 89 10.49 -10.75 0.21
N ILE A 90 10.34 -9.61 -0.46
CA ILE A 90 11.48 -8.81 -0.90
C ILE A 90 12.14 -8.18 0.34
N ALA A 91 13.47 -8.23 0.42
CA ALA A 91 14.22 -7.64 1.50
C ALA A 91 14.05 -6.11 1.52
N ASP A 92 13.94 -5.51 2.71
CA ASP A 92 13.64 -4.08 2.87
C ASP A 92 14.69 -3.19 2.17
N GLU A 93 15.96 -3.60 2.12
CA GLU A 93 17.02 -2.90 1.40
C GLU A 93 16.77 -2.84 -0.12
N ASP A 94 16.24 -3.91 -0.70
CA ASP A 94 15.93 -3.97 -2.13
C ASP A 94 14.64 -3.24 -2.45
N VAL A 95 13.66 -3.26 -1.54
CA VAL A 95 12.46 -2.41 -1.62
C VAL A 95 12.86 -0.94 -1.68
N ALA A 96 13.77 -0.49 -0.80
CA ALA A 96 14.25 0.89 -0.79
C ALA A 96 14.97 1.27 -2.09
N LYS A 97 15.81 0.38 -2.65
CA LYS A 97 16.49 0.61 -3.94
C LYS A 97 15.50 0.72 -5.10
N LEU A 98 14.50 -0.16 -5.16
CA LEU A 98 13.47 -0.16 -6.19
C LEU A 98 12.66 1.15 -6.14
N HIS A 99 12.18 1.51 -4.96
CA HIS A 99 11.42 2.74 -4.77
C HIS A 99 12.22 3.99 -5.13
N TYR A 100 13.49 4.07 -4.73
CA TYR A 100 14.37 5.18 -5.09
C TYR A 100 14.52 5.31 -6.62
N ARG A 101 14.82 4.19 -7.31
CA ARG A 101 14.95 4.15 -8.77
C ARG A 101 13.66 4.62 -9.45
N TYR A 102 12.51 4.15 -8.98
CA TYR A 102 11.22 4.53 -9.56
C TYR A 102 10.96 6.03 -9.42
N THR A 103 11.14 6.57 -8.21
CA THR A 103 10.81 7.97 -7.90
C THR A 103 11.81 9.01 -8.43
N HIS A 104 13.07 8.61 -8.70
CA HIS A 104 14.14 9.55 -9.08
C HIS A 104 14.72 9.35 -10.49
N VAL A 105 14.51 8.18 -11.12
CA VAL A 105 15.19 7.85 -12.39
C VAL A 105 14.23 7.56 -13.54
N TYR A 106 13.12 6.85 -13.32
CA TYR A 106 12.29 6.30 -14.40
C TYR A 106 10.80 6.63 -14.34
N GLY A 107 10.21 6.78 -13.16
CA GLY A 107 8.76 6.82 -12.95
C GLY A 107 8.10 8.20 -12.93
N GLN A 108 8.77 9.24 -13.45
CA GLN A 108 8.22 10.61 -13.53
C GLN A 108 7.42 10.85 -14.81
#